data_AF-H3BL26-F1
#
_entry.id   AF-H3BL26-F1
#
_cell.length_a   1.000
_cell.length_b   1.000
_cell.length_c   1.000
_cell.angle_alpha   90.00
_cell.angle_beta   90.00
_cell.angle_gamma   90.00
#
_symmetry.space_group_name_H-M   'P 1'
#
loop_
_entity.id
_entity.type
_entity.pdbx_description
1 polymer ?
#
loop_
_entity_poly.entity_id
_entity_poly.type
_entity_poly.pdbx_seq_one_letter_code
_entity_poly.pdbx_strand_id
1 'polypeptide(L)'
;MASPSRRLQTKPVITCLKSVLLIYTFIFWITGVILLAVGIWGKYAMFLTLIFLVELVAAIVGFVFRHEIKNSFKSNYENALKEYNSTGDYRSEAVDKIQSTLHCCGVTNYGDWKGTNYYSETGFPKSCCKLEGCYPQRDADKVNEEGCFIKVMTTIESEMGVVAGI
;
A
#
# COMPACT_ATOMS: atom_id res chain seq x y z
N MET A 1 4.92 66.46 -47.19
CA MET A 1 3.52 66.46 -46.72
C MET A 1 2.82 65.21 -47.26
N ALA A 2 2.49 64.23 -46.41
CA ALA A 2 1.78 63.01 -46.83
C ALA A 2 0.27 63.20 -46.64
N SER A 3 -0.51 62.92 -47.69
CA SER A 3 -1.97 63.15 -47.74
C SER A 3 -2.73 62.38 -46.63
N PRO A 4 -3.62 63.05 -45.86
CA PRO A 4 -4.37 62.46 -44.74
C PRO A 4 -5.36 61.35 -45.15
N SER A 5 -5.69 61.22 -46.44
CA SER A 5 -6.61 60.20 -46.98
C SER A 5 -6.09 58.76 -46.80
N ARG A 6 -4.77 58.53 -46.86
CA ARG A 6 -4.18 57.18 -46.71
C ARG A 6 -4.23 56.62 -45.29
N ARG A 7 -4.34 57.46 -44.24
CA ARG A 7 -4.40 56.99 -42.84
C ARG A 7 -5.80 56.49 -42.42
N LEU A 8 -6.87 56.94 -43.06
CA LEU A 8 -8.24 56.53 -42.72
C LEU A 8 -8.58 55.15 -43.30
N GLN A 9 -8.06 54.84 -44.50
CA GLN A 9 -8.26 53.56 -45.19
C GLN A 9 -7.50 52.38 -44.58
N THR A 10 -6.40 52.61 -43.84
CA THR A 10 -5.61 51.53 -43.23
C THR A 10 -6.18 51.02 -41.91
N LYS A 11 -6.94 51.83 -41.15
CA LYS A 11 -7.55 51.42 -39.87
C LYS A 11 -8.50 50.22 -39.99
N PRO A 12 -9.50 50.19 -40.91
CA PRO A 12 -10.39 49.03 -41.04
C PRO A 12 -9.65 47.78 -41.53
N VAL A 13 -8.66 47.93 -42.42
CA VAL A 13 -7.84 46.82 -42.92
C VAL A 13 -7.00 46.20 -41.80
N ILE A 14 -6.39 47.03 -40.93
CA ILE A 14 -5.61 46.56 -39.77
C ILE A 14 -6.51 45.83 -38.77
N THR A 15 -7.72 46.33 -38.52
CA THR A 15 -8.69 45.65 -37.63
C THR A 15 -9.09 44.29 -38.17
N CYS A 16 -9.44 44.19 -39.47
CA CYS A 16 -9.76 42.91 -40.09
C CYS A 16 -8.60 41.91 -40.02
N LEU A 17 -7.37 42.35 -40.32
CA LEU A 17 -6.18 41.50 -40.25
C LEU A 17 -5.95 40.99 -38.81
N LYS A 18 -6.07 41.86 -37.80
CA LYS A 18 -5.95 41.46 -36.39
C LYS A 18 -7.01 40.43 -36.01
N SER A 19 -8.27 40.65 -36.40
CA SER A 19 -9.35 39.70 -36.12
C SER A 19 -9.10 38.33 -36.74
N VAL A 20 -8.64 38.28 -38.00
CA VAL A 20 -8.30 37.02 -38.67
C VAL A 20 -7.14 36.31 -37.97
N LEU A 21 -6.09 37.03 -37.60
CA LEU A 21 -4.96 36.46 -36.87
C LEU A 21 -5.37 35.92 -35.50
N LEU A 22 -6.24 36.64 -34.77
CA LEU A 22 -6.76 36.17 -33.48
C LEU A 22 -7.57 34.88 -33.64
N ILE A 23 -8.47 34.80 -34.63
CA ILE A 23 -9.25 33.60 -34.90
C ILE A 23 -8.34 32.43 -35.26
N TYR A 24 -7.36 32.66 -36.14
CA TYR A 24 -6.39 31.63 -36.52
C TYR A 24 -5.60 31.11 -35.32
N THR A 25 -5.11 32.01 -34.45
CA THR A 25 -4.44 31.60 -33.22
C THR A 25 -5.38 30.78 -32.35
N PHE A 26 -6.61 31.22 -32.14
CA PHE A 26 -7.55 30.52 -31.28
C PHE A 26 -7.81 29.09 -31.77
N ILE A 27 -8.04 28.89 -33.07
CA ILE A 27 -8.23 27.56 -33.66
C ILE A 27 -6.98 26.70 -33.44
N PHE A 28 -5.80 27.23 -33.74
CA PHE A 28 -4.53 26.51 -33.55
C PHE A 28 -4.30 26.10 -32.09
N TRP A 29 -4.62 26.97 -31.13
CA TRP A 29 -4.51 26.68 -29.71
C TRP A 29 -5.52 25.60 -29.28
N ILE A 30 -6.78 25.69 -29.70
CA ILE A 30 -7.81 24.69 -29.35
C ILE A 30 -7.48 23.32 -29.94
N THR A 31 -7.07 23.24 -31.21
CA THR A 31 -6.68 21.96 -31.81
C THR A 31 -5.44 21.39 -31.14
N GLY A 32 -4.46 22.23 -30.81
CA GLY A 32 -3.29 21.83 -30.03
C GLY A 32 -3.65 21.25 -28.66
N VAL A 33 -4.53 21.91 -27.91
CA VAL A 33 -5.01 21.43 -26.60
C VAL A 33 -5.75 20.10 -26.73
N ILE A 34 -6.63 19.95 -27.74
CA ILE A 34 -7.38 18.71 -27.96
C ILE A 34 -6.41 17.56 -28.29
N LEU A 35 -5.44 17.78 -29.18
CA LEU A 35 -4.46 16.76 -29.55
C LEU A 35 -3.61 16.34 -28.36
N LEU A 36 -3.15 17.31 -27.54
CA LEU A 36 -2.41 17.02 -26.32
C LEU A 36 -3.27 16.25 -25.32
N ALA A 37 -4.53 16.64 -25.11
CA ALA A 37 -5.45 15.97 -24.20
C ALA A 37 -5.71 14.52 -24.61
N VAL A 38 -5.99 14.27 -25.89
CA VAL A 38 -6.20 12.91 -26.43
C VAL A 38 -4.93 12.07 -26.31
N GLY A 39 -3.76 12.65 -26.64
CA GLY A 39 -2.47 11.96 -26.50
C GLY A 39 -2.18 11.56 -25.06
N ILE A 40 -2.39 12.48 -24.11
CA ILE A 40 -2.20 12.23 -22.68
C ILE A 40 -3.18 11.16 -22.18
N TRP A 41 -4.47 11.27 -22.53
CA TRP A 41 -5.48 10.31 -22.10
C TRP A 41 -5.20 8.89 -22.60
N GLY A 42 -4.74 8.73 -23.84
CA GLY A 42 -4.34 7.44 -24.39
C GLY A 42 -3.16 6.81 -23.61
N LYS A 43 -2.18 7.62 -23.18
CA LYS A 43 -1.07 7.13 -22.35
C LYS A 43 -1.56 6.69 -20.98
N TYR A 44 -2.39 7.51 -20.32
CA TYR A 44 -2.97 7.14 -19.02
C TYR A 44 -3.81 5.86 -19.12
N ALA A 45 -4.66 5.73 -20.14
CA ALA A 45 -5.47 4.53 -20.35
C ALA A 45 -4.60 3.28 -20.56
N MET A 46 -3.52 3.39 -21.35
CA MET A 46 -2.57 2.30 -21.54
C MET A 46 -1.89 1.89 -20.22
N PHE A 47 -1.38 2.85 -19.44
CA PHE A 47 -0.75 2.56 -18.16
C PHE A 47 -1.71 1.93 -17.16
N LEU A 48 -2.94 2.46 -17.04
CA LEU A 48 -3.96 1.90 -16.16
C LEU A 48 -4.36 0.47 -16.57
N THR A 49 -4.46 0.20 -17.88
CA THR A 49 -4.75 -1.15 -18.37
C THR A 49 -3.63 -2.12 -18.00
N LEU A 50 -2.36 -1.69 -18.12
CA LEU A 50 -1.22 -2.53 -17.73
C LEU A 50 -1.21 -2.81 -16.23
N ILE A 51 -1.47 -1.80 -15.39
CA ILE A 51 -1.57 -1.98 -13.93
C ILE A 51 -2.70 -2.95 -13.59
N PHE A 52 -3.88 -2.78 -14.20
CA PHE A 52 -5.01 -3.68 -14.00
C PHE A 52 -4.68 -5.13 -14.37
N LEU A 53 -3.98 -5.36 -15.48
CA LEU A 53 -3.55 -6.71 -15.87
C LEU A 53 -2.56 -7.31 -14.86
N VAL A 54 -1.63 -6.51 -14.34
CA VAL A 54 -0.67 -6.96 -13.30
C VAL A 54 -1.41 -7.31 -12.01
N GLU A 55 -2.33 -6.46 -11.56
CA GLU A 55 -3.16 -6.72 -10.37
C GLU A 55 -4.02 -7.97 -10.53
N LEU A 56 -4.63 -8.16 -11.71
CA LEU A 56 -5.43 -9.35 -12.01
C LEU A 56 -4.59 -10.63 -11.91
N VAL A 57 -3.38 -10.63 -12.49
CA VAL A 57 -2.47 -11.76 -12.39
C VAL A 57 -2.05 -12.00 -10.94
N ALA A 58 -1.69 -10.94 -10.20
CA ALA A 58 -1.33 -11.04 -8.79
C ALA A 58 -2.48 -11.62 -7.94
N ALA A 59 -3.73 -11.21 -8.20
CA ALA A 59 -4.92 -11.71 -7.52
C ALA A 59 -5.15 -13.20 -7.81
N ILE A 60 -5.05 -13.63 -9.07
CA ILE A 60 -5.20 -15.05 -9.46
C ILE A 60 -4.11 -15.89 -8.78
N VAL A 61 -2.85 -15.45 -8.83
CA VAL A 61 -1.73 -16.15 -8.18
C VAL A 61 -1.94 -16.20 -6.67
N GLY A 62 -2.28 -15.09 -6.03
CA GLY A 62 -2.56 -15.04 -4.60
C GLY A 62 -3.71 -15.97 -4.18
N PHE A 63 -4.77 -16.06 -4.98
CA PHE A 63 -5.88 -16.96 -4.72
C PHE A 63 -5.50 -18.44 -4.87
N VAL A 64 -4.78 -18.79 -5.93
CA VAL A 64 -4.33 -20.16 -6.20
C VAL A 64 -3.36 -20.65 -5.12
N PHE A 65 -2.38 -19.82 -4.76
CA PHE A 65 -1.35 -20.17 -3.77
C PHE A 65 -1.70 -19.80 -2.33
N ARG A 66 -2.95 -19.41 -2.05
CA ARG A 66 -3.38 -18.95 -0.71
C ARG A 66 -3.01 -19.92 0.41
N HIS A 67 -3.17 -21.23 0.19
CA HIS A 67 -2.89 -22.25 1.21
C HIS A 67 -1.40 -22.37 1.48
N GLU A 68 -0.57 -22.27 0.43
CA GLU A 68 0.88 -22.31 0.55
C GLU A 68 1.42 -21.08 1.25
N ILE A 69 0.88 -19.88 0.94
CA ILE A 69 1.22 -18.64 1.65
C ILE A 69 0.89 -18.75 3.14
N LYS A 70 -0.32 -19.25 3.49
CA LYS A 70 -0.72 -19.48 4.88
C LYS A 70 0.25 -20.42 5.60
N ASN A 71 0.57 -21.56 4.99
CA ASN A 71 1.45 -22.57 5.59
C ASN A 71 2.89 -22.07 5.72
N SER A 72 3.41 -21.39 4.69
CA SER A 72 4.75 -20.81 4.70
C SER A 72 4.88 -19.73 5.77
N PHE A 73 3.90 -18.82 5.88
CA PHE A 73 3.87 -17.81 6.93
C PHE A 73 3.85 -18.44 8.33
N LYS A 74 2.95 -19.41 8.55
CA LYS A 74 2.89 -20.15 9.82
C LYS A 74 4.24 -20.80 10.16
N SER A 75 4.83 -21.55 9.23
CA SER A 75 6.09 -22.26 9.46
C SER A 75 7.26 -21.31 9.69
N ASN A 76 7.35 -20.22 8.93
CA ASN A 76 8.42 -19.23 9.08
C ASN A 76 8.30 -18.51 10.42
N TYR A 77 7.08 -18.19 10.84
CA TYR A 77 6.84 -17.57 12.14
C TYR A 77 7.12 -18.54 13.29
N GLU A 78 6.74 -19.83 13.17
CA GLU A 78 7.11 -20.88 14.15
C GLU A 78 8.63 -21.03 14.28
N ASN A 79 9.36 -21.02 13.17
CA ASN A 79 10.82 -21.10 13.19
C ASN A 79 11.45 -19.84 13.82
N ALA A 80 10.95 -18.65 13.47
CA ALA A 80 11.39 -17.40 14.08
C ALA A 80 11.13 -17.38 15.61
N LEU A 81 10.01 -17.94 16.05
CA LEU A 81 9.67 -18.07 17.47
C LEU A 81 10.62 -19.04 18.20
N LYS A 82 10.94 -20.19 17.59
CA LYS A 82 11.85 -21.19 18.18
C LYS A 82 13.29 -20.69 18.32
N GLU A 83 13.74 -19.91 17.35
CA GLU A 83 15.09 -19.34 17.32
C GLU A 83 15.20 -17.98 18.02
N TYR A 84 14.08 -17.47 18.55
CA TYR A 84 14.06 -16.21 19.28
C TYR A 84 15.04 -16.24 20.46
N ASN A 85 15.89 -15.22 20.55
CA ASN A 85 16.92 -15.12 21.59
C ASN A 85 17.05 -13.72 22.19
N SER A 86 16.17 -12.77 21.82
CA SER A 86 16.20 -11.38 22.29
C SER A 86 17.51 -10.62 22.00
N THR A 87 18.38 -11.11 21.11
CA THR A 87 19.68 -10.46 20.78
C THR A 87 19.53 -9.29 19.80
N GLY A 88 18.32 -9.00 19.32
CA GLY A 88 18.06 -7.97 18.32
C GLY A 88 18.43 -8.39 16.90
N ASP A 89 18.48 -9.70 16.62
CA ASP A 89 18.56 -10.19 15.25
C ASP A 89 17.25 -9.90 14.49
N TYR A 90 17.30 -9.94 13.15
CA TYR A 90 16.14 -9.61 12.32
C TYR A 90 14.93 -10.51 12.60
N ARG A 91 15.15 -11.74 13.09
CA ARG A 91 14.08 -12.69 13.45
C ARG A 91 13.41 -12.28 14.75
N SER A 92 14.18 -12.01 15.81
CA SER A 92 13.63 -11.55 17.09
C SER A 92 12.94 -10.19 16.95
N GLU A 93 13.52 -9.26 16.20
CA GLU A 93 12.90 -7.96 15.92
C GLU A 93 11.58 -8.11 15.16
N ALA A 94 11.52 -9.02 14.18
CA ALA A 94 10.28 -9.31 13.46
C ALA A 94 9.20 -9.89 14.38
N VAL A 95 9.56 -10.85 15.25
CA VAL A 95 8.63 -11.41 16.25
C VAL A 95 8.10 -10.29 17.16
N ASP A 96 8.98 -9.45 17.69
CA ASP A 96 8.62 -8.37 18.61
C ASP A 96 7.73 -7.31 17.94
N LYS A 97 8.05 -6.91 16.69
CA LYS A 97 7.23 -5.98 15.92
C LYS A 97 5.85 -6.55 15.61
N ILE A 98 5.78 -7.81 15.19
CA ILE A 98 4.50 -8.47 14.88
C ILE A 98 3.62 -8.53 16.13
N GLN A 99 4.17 -8.98 17.27
CA GLN A 99 3.42 -9.12 18.52
C GLN A 99 2.95 -7.78 19.08
N SER A 100 3.81 -6.77 19.08
CA SER A 100 3.46 -5.43 19.57
C SER A 100 2.49 -4.69 18.66
N THR A 101 2.60 -4.84 17.33
CA THR A 101 1.72 -4.14 16.36
C THR A 101 0.32 -4.75 16.31
N LEU A 102 0.22 -6.08 16.38
CA LEU A 102 -1.05 -6.79 16.24
C LEU A 102 -1.68 -7.19 17.57
N HIS A 103 -1.02 -6.85 18.69
CA HIS A 103 -1.44 -7.22 20.05
C HIS A 103 -1.79 -8.72 20.16
N CYS A 104 -0.85 -9.56 19.74
CA CYS A 104 -0.96 -11.02 19.71
C CYS A 104 0.27 -11.66 20.39
N CYS A 105 0.21 -12.94 20.72
CA CYS A 105 1.34 -13.66 21.32
C CYS A 105 1.41 -15.11 20.84
N GLY A 106 2.61 -15.54 20.42
CA GLY A 106 2.81 -16.88 19.87
C GLY A 106 2.22 -17.04 18.48
N VAL A 107 2.31 -18.25 17.92
CA VAL A 107 1.88 -18.50 16.53
C VAL A 107 0.38 -18.67 16.49
N THR A 108 -0.13 -19.72 17.13
CA THR A 108 -1.55 -20.07 17.25
C THR A 108 -2.14 -19.60 18.57
N ASN A 109 -1.33 -19.58 19.62
CA ASN A 109 -1.70 -19.11 20.95
C ASN A 109 -0.44 -18.75 21.76
N TYR A 110 -0.62 -18.04 22.87
CA TYR A 110 0.50 -17.66 23.74
C TYR A 110 1.31 -18.85 24.26
N GLY A 111 0.69 -20.02 24.43
CA GLY A 111 1.34 -21.25 24.90
C GLY A 111 2.42 -21.81 23.98
N ASP A 112 2.49 -21.37 22.72
CA ASP A 112 3.54 -21.79 21.77
C ASP A 112 4.95 -21.39 22.26
N TRP A 113 5.04 -20.37 23.11
CA TRP A 113 6.29 -19.99 23.77
C TRP A 113 6.84 -21.10 24.67
N LYS A 114 6.00 -21.95 25.26
CA LYS A 114 6.47 -23.06 26.12
C LYS A 114 7.39 -24.04 25.40
N GLY A 115 7.35 -24.07 24.06
CA GLY A 115 8.21 -24.90 23.23
C GLY A 115 9.54 -24.24 22.82
N THR A 116 9.84 -23.02 23.27
CA THR A 116 11.07 -22.30 22.90
C THR A 116 12.12 -22.33 24.01
N ASN A 117 13.40 -22.24 23.62
CA ASN A 117 14.50 -22.18 24.58
C ASN A 117 14.42 -20.91 25.44
N TYR A 118 14.07 -19.78 24.81
CA TYR A 118 13.93 -18.49 25.49
C TYR A 118 12.92 -18.52 26.64
N TYR A 119 11.78 -19.18 26.45
CA TYR A 119 10.74 -19.24 27.48
C TYR A 119 11.20 -19.97 28.74
N SER A 120 12.01 -21.02 28.57
CA SER A 120 12.52 -21.79 29.70
C SER A 120 13.44 -20.96 30.61
N GLU A 121 14.11 -19.95 30.06
CA GLU A 121 15.06 -19.10 30.79
C GLU A 121 14.43 -17.78 31.27
N THR A 122 13.61 -17.15 30.43
CA THR A 122 13.17 -15.76 30.61
C THR A 122 11.64 -15.60 30.70
N GLY A 123 10.87 -16.58 30.22
CA GLY A 123 9.41 -16.51 30.10
C GLY A 123 8.94 -15.89 28.77
N PHE A 124 7.82 -15.16 28.76
CA PHE A 124 7.34 -14.52 27.53
C PHE A 124 8.18 -13.27 27.20
N PRO A 125 8.29 -12.84 25.94
CA PRO A 125 8.91 -11.56 25.62
C PRO A 125 7.99 -10.39 26.02
N LYS A 126 8.57 -9.20 26.18
CA LYS A 126 7.81 -7.97 26.49
C LYS A 126 6.79 -7.61 25.41
N SER A 127 7.07 -7.96 24.16
CA SER A 127 6.20 -7.75 23.00
C SER A 127 4.87 -8.51 23.07
N CYS A 128 4.79 -9.58 23.88
CA CYS A 128 3.55 -10.32 24.14
C CYS A 128 2.62 -9.68 25.16
N CYS A 129 3.04 -8.64 25.88
CA CYS A 129 2.31 -8.09 27.01
C CYS A 129 1.18 -7.13 26.59
N LYS A 130 0.04 -7.18 27.29
CA LYS A 130 -1.12 -6.29 27.07
C LYS A 130 -0.90 -4.86 27.58
N LEU A 131 -0.09 -4.67 28.63
CA LEU A 131 0.04 -3.42 29.39
C LEU A 131 1.51 -3.08 29.68
N GLU A 132 1.80 -1.79 29.90
CA GLU A 132 3.09 -1.33 30.40
C GLU A 132 3.37 -1.86 31.82
N GLY A 133 4.62 -2.28 32.09
CA GLY A 133 5.02 -2.85 33.38
C GLY A 133 4.82 -4.36 33.53
N CYS A 134 4.48 -5.06 32.45
CA CYS A 134 4.44 -6.52 32.42
C CYS A 134 5.82 -7.14 32.69
N TYR A 135 5.87 -8.06 33.66
CA TYR A 135 7.05 -8.90 33.91
C TYR A 135 6.70 -10.35 33.53
N PRO A 136 6.99 -10.74 32.28
CA PRO A 136 6.45 -11.94 31.67
C PRO A 136 7.14 -13.21 32.17
N GLN A 137 7.00 -13.56 33.45
CA GLN A 137 7.65 -14.75 34.01
C GLN A 137 6.69 -15.86 34.41
N ARG A 138 5.42 -15.61 34.80
CA ARG A 138 4.41 -16.69 35.06
C ARG A 138 2.93 -16.32 34.88
N ASP A 139 2.62 -15.05 34.63
CA ASP A 139 1.26 -14.53 34.56
C ASP A 139 0.73 -14.63 33.12
N ALA A 140 0.29 -15.83 32.72
CA ALA A 140 -0.36 -16.07 31.43
C ALA A 140 -1.62 -15.20 31.22
N ASP A 141 -2.19 -14.64 32.29
CA ASP A 141 -3.33 -13.73 32.29
C ASP A 141 -2.99 -12.33 31.71
N LYS A 142 -1.70 -11.93 31.71
CA LYS A 142 -1.27 -10.58 31.30
C LYS A 142 -0.72 -10.51 29.87
N VAL A 143 -0.61 -11.64 29.18
CA VAL A 143 -0.20 -11.69 27.77
C VAL A 143 -1.40 -11.69 26.84
N ASN A 144 -1.19 -11.27 25.59
CA ASN A 144 -2.18 -11.44 24.54
C ASN A 144 -2.47 -12.93 24.32
N GLU A 145 -3.73 -13.35 24.37
CA GLU A 145 -4.08 -14.78 24.32
C GLU A 145 -4.10 -15.31 22.88
N GLU A 146 -4.48 -14.45 21.94
CA GLU A 146 -4.60 -14.78 20.52
C GLU A 146 -3.22 -14.93 19.86
N GLY A 147 -3.04 -15.99 19.08
CA GLY A 147 -1.85 -16.19 18.26
C GLY A 147 -1.78 -15.25 17.07
N CYS A 148 -0.57 -14.81 16.73
CA CYS A 148 -0.34 -13.86 15.64
C CYS A 148 -0.69 -14.42 14.27
N PHE A 149 -0.50 -15.73 14.02
CA PHE A 149 -0.92 -16.35 12.78
C PHE A 149 -2.43 -16.24 12.61
N ILE A 150 -3.20 -16.60 13.64
CA ILE A 150 -4.66 -16.52 13.60
C ILE A 150 -5.09 -15.07 13.41
N LYS A 151 -4.52 -14.13 14.19
CA LYS A 151 -4.86 -12.71 14.10
C LYS A 151 -4.63 -12.15 12.70
N VAL A 152 -3.45 -12.38 12.12
CA VAL A 152 -3.12 -11.95 10.76
C VAL A 152 -4.12 -12.51 9.77
N MET A 153 -4.40 -13.82 9.83
CA MET A 153 -5.31 -14.44 8.89
C MET A 153 -6.74 -13.94 9.02
N THR A 154 -7.23 -13.75 10.25
CA THR A 154 -8.58 -13.22 10.49
C THR A 154 -8.69 -11.76 10.05
N THR A 155 -7.68 -10.93 10.29
CA THR A 155 -7.68 -9.53 9.85
C THR A 155 -7.66 -9.43 8.32
N ILE A 156 -6.84 -10.25 7.65
CA ILE A 156 -6.85 -10.29 6.18
C ILE A 156 -8.22 -10.71 5.66
N GLU A 157 -8.84 -11.73 6.26
CA GLU A 157 -10.16 -12.22 5.83
C GLU A 157 -11.29 -11.22 6.10
N SER A 158 -11.23 -10.45 7.20
CA SER A 158 -12.24 -9.44 7.51
C SER A 158 -12.13 -8.19 6.63
N GLU A 159 -10.91 -7.72 6.38
CA GLU A 159 -10.67 -6.51 5.57
C GLU A 159 -10.82 -6.77 4.07
N MET A 160 -10.70 -8.02 3.62
CA MET A 160 -10.95 -8.39 2.22
C MET A 160 -12.37 -8.05 1.75
N GLY A 161 -13.38 -8.09 2.64
CA GLY A 161 -14.74 -7.65 2.32
C GLY A 161 -14.83 -6.14 2.06
N VAL A 162 -14.15 -5.35 2.88
CA VAL A 162 -14.09 -3.88 2.75
C VAL A 162 -13.38 -3.47 1.46
N VAL A 163 -12.27 -4.12 1.13
CA VAL A 163 -11.50 -3.85 -0.11
C VAL A 163 -12.24 -4.32 -1.36
N ALA A 164 -13.01 -5.41 -1.26
CA ALA A 164 -13.84 -5.91 -2.36
C ALA A 164 -15.16 -5.12 -2.53
N GLY A 165 -15.49 -4.21 -1.60
CA GLY A 165 -16.69 -3.37 -1.68
C GLY A 165 -18.00 -4.17 -1.65
N ILE A 166 -18.02 -5.29 -0.91
CA ILE A 166 -19.19 -6.15 -0.67
C ILE A 166 -19.80 -5.89 0.70
#